data_AF-A0A654DSY1-F1
#
_entry.id   AF-A0A654DSY1-F1
#
_cell.length_a   1.000
_cell.length_b   1.000
_cell.length_c   1.000
_cell.angle_alpha   90.00
_cell.angle_beta   90.00
_cell.angle_gamma   90.00
#
_symmetry.space_group_name_H-M   'P 1'
#
loop_
_entity.id
_entity.type
_entity.pdbx_description
1 polymer ?
#
loop_
_entity_poly.entity_id
_entity_poly.type
_entity_poly.pdbx_seq_one_letter_code
_entity_poly.pdbx_strand_id
1 'polypeptide(L)'
;MKKLAALTVFCFLIVMSTMAQGSGDLKGPEAKNRKPWLDPKPASTVYLVKGESLQGPAAKNVRPLERKTGELVKLDLTTKDKLKGPAYKNYKPWKDHQ
;
A
#
# COMPACT_ATOMS: atom_id res chain seq x y z
N MET A 1 -29.63 35.84 9.34
CA MET A 1 -28.63 36.22 8.31
C MET A 1 -27.22 36.32 8.87
N LYS A 2 -26.91 37.25 9.79
CA LYS A 2 -25.53 37.48 10.29
C LYS A 2 -24.89 36.26 10.98
N LYS A 3 -25.65 35.54 11.82
CA LYS A 3 -25.18 34.30 12.48
C LYS A 3 -24.95 33.15 11.49
N LEU A 4 -25.77 33.08 10.44
CA LEU A 4 -25.64 32.06 9.39
C LEU A 4 -24.42 32.36 8.49
N ALA A 5 -24.18 33.63 8.18
CA ALA A 5 -22.99 34.08 7.46
C ALA A 5 -21.70 33.86 8.27
N ALA A 6 -21.73 34.09 9.59
CA ALA A 6 -20.60 33.80 10.46
C ALA A 6 -20.29 32.29 10.53
N LEU A 7 -21.33 31.45 10.55
CA LEU A 7 -21.19 29.99 10.54
C LEU A 7 -20.59 29.49 9.22
N THR A 8 -21.04 29.99 8.07
CA THR A 8 -20.48 29.60 6.77
C THR A 8 -19.02 30.03 6.62
N VAL A 9 -18.65 31.23 7.06
CA VAL A 9 -17.25 31.69 7.06
C VAL A 9 -16.39 30.82 7.99
N PHE A 10 -16.89 30.47 9.18
CA PHE A 10 -16.17 29.62 10.12
C PHE A 10 -15.93 28.21 9.55
N CYS A 11 -16.94 27.60 8.93
CA CYS A 11 -16.78 26.32 8.24
C CYS A 11 -15.77 26.41 7.10
N PHE A 12 -15.77 27.51 6.34
CA PHE A 12 -14.81 27.70 5.24
C PHE A 12 -13.36 27.81 5.74
N LEU A 13 -13.13 28.47 6.88
CA LEU A 13 -11.80 28.59 7.49
C LEU A 13 -11.23 27.26 8.00
N ILE A 14 -12.09 26.36 8.52
CA ILE A 14 -11.67 25.02 8.96
C ILE A 14 -11.27 24.14 7.75
N VAL A 15 -11.97 24.29 6.62
CA VAL A 15 -11.63 23.54 5.40
C VAL A 15 -10.25 23.95 4.86
N MET A 16 -9.87 25.22 4.93
CA MET A 16 -8.56 25.67 4.42
C MET A 16 -7.37 25.24 5.28
N SER A 17 -7.54 25.11 6.61
CA SER A 17 -6.45 24.72 7.52
C SER A 17 -6.06 23.23 7.45
N THR A 18 -6.91 22.38 6.86
CA THR A 18 -6.64 20.94 6.70
C THR A 18 -5.86 20.59 5.42
N MET A 19 -5.65 21.54 4.51
CA MET A 19 -4.96 21.35 3.22
C MET A 19 -3.42 21.52 3.29
N ALA A 20 -2.82 21.44 4.49
CA ALA A 20 -1.38 21.56 4.69
C ALA A 20 -0.66 20.22 4.92
N GLN A 21 -1.23 19.10 4.46
CA GLN A 21 -0.62 17.79 4.63
C GLN A 21 0.52 17.55 3.61
N GLY A 22 1.75 17.85 4.04
CA GLY A 22 2.86 16.90 3.85
C GLY A 22 3.93 17.25 2.82
N SER A 23 4.82 18.17 3.15
CA SER A 23 6.25 17.91 3.40
C SER A 23 6.82 19.24 3.85
N GLY A 24 7.38 19.29 5.06
CA GLY A 24 7.68 20.55 5.78
C GLY A 24 8.32 21.58 4.85
N ASP A 25 7.92 22.86 4.98
CA ASP A 25 8.12 24.09 4.17
C ASP A 25 9.34 24.21 3.21
N LEU A 26 9.77 23.12 2.58
CA LEU A 26 10.90 23.00 1.70
C LEU A 26 10.51 23.65 0.38
N LYS A 27 11.19 24.73 0.06
CA LYS A 27 11.00 25.48 -1.18
C LYS A 27 12.34 25.63 -1.89
N GLY A 28 12.29 25.80 -3.22
CA GLY A 28 13.48 26.10 -4.00
C GLY A 28 14.52 24.96 -4.04
N PRO A 29 15.83 25.27 -3.98
CA PRO A 29 16.91 24.27 -4.11
C PRO A 29 16.86 23.16 -3.06
N GLU A 30 16.44 23.48 -1.84
CA GLU A 30 16.33 22.52 -0.74
C GLU A 30 15.29 21.43 -1.01
N ALA A 31 14.16 21.79 -1.62
CA ALA A 31 13.14 20.81 -2.03
C ALA A 31 13.65 19.85 -3.11
N LYS A 32 14.45 20.35 -4.06
CA LYS A 32 15.01 19.54 -5.15
C LYS A 32 16.16 18.65 -4.68
N ASN A 33 16.91 19.11 -3.69
CA ASN A 33 18.07 18.40 -3.12
C ASN A 33 17.73 17.56 -1.88
N ARG A 34 16.48 17.58 -1.41
CA ARG A 34 16.04 16.74 -0.29
C ARG A 34 16.15 15.28 -0.68
N LYS A 35 16.89 14.53 0.12
CA LYS A 35 17.09 13.10 -0.02
C LYS A 35 15.85 12.34 0.46
N PRO A 36 15.15 11.57 -0.40
CA PRO A 36 13.93 10.87 0.00
C PRO A 36 14.10 9.84 1.14
N TRP A 37 15.32 9.37 1.38
CA TRP A 37 15.63 8.36 2.40
C TRP A 37 15.89 8.94 3.81
N LEU A 38 15.87 10.26 3.98
CA LEU A 38 16.01 10.89 5.32
C LEU A 38 14.72 10.77 6.15
N ASP A 39 13.56 10.70 5.50
CA ASP A 39 12.25 10.58 6.15
C ASP A 39 11.58 9.28 5.71
N PRO A 40 12.07 8.10 6.18
CA PRO A 40 11.44 6.84 5.85
C PRO A 40 10.00 6.85 6.38
N LYS A 41 9.04 6.65 5.47
CA LYS A 41 7.64 6.48 5.87
C LYS A 41 7.52 5.28 6.80
N PRO A 42 6.62 5.34 7.80
CA PRO A 42 6.37 4.19 8.65
C PRO A 42 5.92 3.00 7.79
N ALA A 43 6.29 1.79 8.21
CA ALA A 43 5.90 0.57 7.53
C ALA A 43 4.36 0.49 7.47
N SER A 44 3.81 0.48 6.25
CA SER A 44 2.38 0.27 6.03
C SER A 44 2.08 -1.22 6.00
N THR A 45 0.93 -1.60 6.57
CA THR A 45 0.43 -2.97 6.42
C THR A 45 -0.15 -3.13 5.02
N VAL A 46 0.36 -4.08 4.26
CA VAL A 46 -0.14 -4.41 2.91
C VAL A 46 -1.06 -5.61 3.02
N TYR A 47 -2.22 -5.53 2.38
CA TYR A 47 -3.19 -6.63 2.28
C TYR A 47 -3.26 -7.12 0.84
N LEU A 48 -3.32 -8.44 0.64
CA LEU A 48 -3.66 -9.06 -0.64
C LEU A 48 -5.06 -9.65 -0.59
N VAL A 49 -5.78 -9.53 -1.70
CA VAL A 49 -7.02 -10.26 -1.92
C VAL A 49 -6.66 -11.65 -2.42
N LYS A 50 -6.90 -12.69 -1.61
CA LYS A 50 -6.69 -14.08 -2.03
C LYS A 50 -7.88 -14.52 -2.89
N GLY A 51 -7.71 -14.51 -4.21
CA GLY A 51 -8.75 -14.95 -5.14
C GLY A 51 -9.01 -16.47 -5.11
N GLU A 52 -10.08 -16.90 -5.77
CA GLU A 52 -10.39 -18.31 -5.98
C GLU A 52 -9.28 -19.02 -6.77
N SER A 53 -8.71 -20.08 -6.19
CA SER A 53 -7.74 -20.95 -6.86
C SER A 53 -8.45 -22.07 -7.62
N LEU A 54 -8.96 -21.76 -8.80
CA LEU A 54 -9.54 -22.74 -9.71
C LEU A 54 -8.45 -23.29 -10.63
N GLN A 55 -8.45 -24.60 -10.85
CA GLN A 55 -7.53 -25.27 -11.77
C GLN A 55 -8.30 -26.09 -12.83
N GLY A 56 -7.65 -26.37 -13.95
CA GLY A 56 -8.20 -27.24 -14.99
C GLY A 56 -9.43 -26.69 -15.73
N PRO A 57 -10.38 -27.55 -16.14
CA PRO A 57 -11.58 -27.13 -16.89
C PRO A 57 -12.44 -26.10 -16.13
N ALA A 58 -12.52 -26.21 -14.81
CA ALA A 58 -13.27 -25.28 -13.97
C ALA A 58 -12.73 -23.84 -14.08
N ALA A 59 -11.40 -23.67 -14.20
CA ALA A 59 -10.79 -22.35 -14.37
C ALA A 59 -11.09 -21.72 -15.74
N LYS A 60 -11.26 -22.55 -16.78
CA LYS A 60 -11.52 -22.09 -18.15
C LYS A 60 -12.99 -21.71 -18.36
N ASN A 61 -13.90 -22.35 -17.63
CA ASN A 61 -15.34 -22.19 -17.82
C ASN A 61 -15.97 -21.11 -16.93
N VAL A 62 -15.22 -20.54 -15.99
CA VAL A 62 -15.70 -19.46 -15.12
C VAL A 62 -15.62 -18.11 -15.81
N ARG A 63 -16.72 -17.35 -15.75
CA ARG A 63 -16.80 -16.00 -16.30
C ARG A 63 -16.11 -14.99 -15.38
N PRO A 64 -15.37 -14.00 -15.91
CA PRO A 64 -14.63 -13.05 -15.08
C PRO A 64 -15.47 -12.29 -14.05
N LEU A 65 -16.72 -11.96 -14.38
CA LEU A 65 -17.64 -11.19 -13.53
C LEU A 65 -18.32 -12.03 -12.45
N GLU A 66 -18.26 -13.36 -12.56
CA GLU A 66 -18.88 -14.30 -11.62
C GLU A 66 -17.86 -14.83 -10.58
N ARG A 67 -16.59 -14.44 -10.70
CA ARG A 67 -15.54 -14.85 -9.76
C ARG A 67 -15.80 -14.24 -8.39
N LYS A 68 -15.69 -15.04 -7.35
CA LYS A 68 -15.83 -14.53 -5.98
C LYS A 68 -14.55 -13.77 -5.60
N THR A 69 -14.73 -12.58 -5.06
CA THR A 69 -13.67 -11.85 -4.37
C THR A 69 -13.39 -12.58 -3.06
N GLY A 70 -12.16 -13.02 -2.86
CA GLY A 70 -11.80 -13.73 -1.64
C GLY A 70 -11.30 -12.80 -0.54
N GLU A 71 -10.75 -13.41 0.50
CA GLU A 71 -10.43 -12.72 1.75
C GLU A 71 -9.19 -11.84 1.64
N LEU A 72 -9.19 -10.77 2.44
CA LEU A 72 -8.02 -9.90 2.63
C LEU A 72 -7.05 -10.60 3.56
N VAL A 73 -5.90 -10.99 3.03
CA VAL A 73 -4.80 -11.60 3.77
C VAL A 73 -3.70 -10.55 3.98
N LYS A 74 -3.27 -10.36 5.22
CA LYS A 74 -2.13 -9.50 5.54
C LYS A 74 -0.84 -10.11 4.96
N LEU A 75 -0.09 -9.34 4.19
CA LEU A 75 1.19 -9.77 3.62
C LEU A 75 2.35 -9.29 4.50
N ASP A 76 3.13 -10.25 4.98
CA ASP A 76 4.37 -9.97 5.71
C ASP A 76 5.55 -9.89 4.73
N LEU A 77 5.89 -8.66 4.33
CA LEU A 77 7.00 -8.34 3.40
C LEU A 77 8.41 -8.54 4.00
N THR A 78 8.51 -8.91 5.27
CA THR A 78 9.77 -9.04 6.01
C THR A 78 10.42 -10.41 5.94
N THR A 79 9.88 -11.33 5.13
CA THR A 79 10.43 -12.68 4.92
C THR A 79 11.72 -12.63 4.10
N LYS A 80 12.79 -12.09 4.70
CA LYS A 80 14.14 -12.37 4.24
C LYS A 80 14.40 -13.85 4.47
N ASP A 81 14.74 -14.53 3.39
CA ASP A 81 15.17 -15.92 3.46
C ASP A 81 16.38 -16.03 4.39
N LYS A 82 16.30 -16.94 5.36
CA LYS A 82 17.34 -17.11 6.40
C LYS A 82 18.57 -17.82 5.83
N LEU A 83 18.45 -18.40 4.64
CA LEU A 83 19.50 -19.14 3.97
C LEU A 83 20.68 -18.20 3.64
N LYS A 84 21.89 -18.63 4.02
CA LYS A 84 23.15 -17.93 3.76
C LYS A 84 24.21 -18.91 3.24
N GLY A 85 25.20 -18.38 2.55
CA GLY A 85 26.37 -19.15 2.10
C GLY A 85 26.03 -20.22 1.05
N PRO A 86 26.74 -21.37 1.06
CA PRO A 86 26.52 -22.44 0.09
C PRO A 86 25.08 -22.96 0.06
N ALA A 87 24.40 -22.97 1.22
CA ALA A 87 23.01 -23.40 1.32
C ALA A 87 22.06 -22.52 0.51
N TYR A 88 22.28 -21.20 0.47
CA TYR A 88 21.49 -20.28 -0.37
C TYR A 88 21.72 -20.53 -1.86
N LYS A 89 22.98 -20.75 -2.28
CA LYS A 89 23.30 -21.00 -3.69
C LYS A 89 22.76 -22.34 -4.19
N ASN A 90 22.67 -23.32 -3.30
CA ASN A 90 22.16 -24.66 -3.61
C ASN A 90 20.64 -24.78 -3.41
N TYR A 91 19.97 -23.72 -2.96
CA TYR A 91 18.52 -23.71 -2.78
C TYR A 91 17.82 -23.77 -4.14
N LYS A 92 16.80 -24.63 -4.22
CA LYS A 92 16.06 -24.95 -5.45
C LYS A 92 14.59 -24.63 -5.22
N PRO A 93 14.14 -23.39 -5.49
CA PRO A 93 12.78 -22.95 -5.13
C PRO A 93 11.66 -23.77 -5.81
N TRP A 94 11.95 -24.41 -6.95
CA TRP A 94 10.99 -25.30 -7.63
C TRP A 94 10.71 -26.62 -6.90
N LYS A 95 11.47 -26.95 -5.85
CA LYS A 95 11.18 -28.12 -4.99
C LYS A 95 10.13 -27.85 -3.92
N ASP A 96 9.82 -26.58 -3.62
CA ASP A 96 8.90 -26.24 -2.53
C ASP A 96 7.43 -26.38 -2.91
N HIS A 97 7.15 -26.66 -4.18
CA HIS A 97 5.81 -26.81 -4.75
C HIS A 97 5.55 -28.24 -5.28
N GLN A 98 6.41 -29.21 -4.97
CA GLN A 98 6.15 -30.65 -5.16
C GLN A 98 5.33 -31.21 -3.99
#